data_AF-A0A970K3G6-F1
#
_entry.id   AF-A0A970K3G6-F1
#
_cell.length_a   1.000
_cell.length_b   1.000
_cell.length_c   1.000
_cell.angle_alpha   90.00
_cell.angle_beta   90.00
_cell.angle_gamma   90.00
#
_symmetry.space_group_name_H-M   'P 1'
#
loop_
_entity.id
_entity.type
_entity.pdbx_description
1 polymer ?
#
loop_
_entity_poly.entity_id
_entity_poly.type
_entity_poly.pdbx_seq_one_letter_code
_entity_poly.pdbx_strand_id
1 'polypeptide(L)'
;MDIRELLQKSVYFGLGLAAYSRDKIESLVEDMVRRGEVAQKDARQLAADLVKKGEEQREELRHLIRSEIAAALKEAGLATTARPAGEDRPAVE
;
A
#
# COMPACT_ATOMS: atom_id res chain seq x y z
N MET A 1 -6.68 10.24 -20.25
CA MET A 1 -7.11 10.11 -18.84
C MET A 1 -7.02 11.49 -18.22
N ASP A 2 -8.15 12.03 -17.80
CA ASP A 2 -8.24 13.43 -17.37
C ASP A 2 -7.70 13.61 -15.94
N ILE A 3 -7.01 14.72 -15.68
CA ILE A 3 -6.45 15.06 -14.36
C ILE A 3 -7.54 15.07 -13.27
N ARG A 4 -8.76 15.46 -13.63
CA ARG A 4 -9.93 15.45 -12.74
C ARG A 4 -10.27 14.02 -12.26
N GLU A 5 -10.23 13.04 -13.16
CA GLU A 5 -10.49 11.64 -12.79
C GLU A 5 -9.38 11.09 -11.89
N LEU A 6 -8.11 11.46 -12.14
CA LEU A 6 -6.98 11.03 -11.32
C LEU A 6 -7.12 11.54 -9.88
N LEU A 7 -7.45 12.83 -9.70
CA LEU A 7 -7.70 13.42 -8.39
C LEU A 7 -8.84 12.73 -7.64
N GLN A 8 -9.96 12.50 -8.33
CA GLN A 8 -11.12 11.83 -7.72
C GLN A 8 -10.78 10.39 -7.31
N LYS A 9 -10.06 9.65 -8.15
CA LYS A 9 -9.57 8.29 -7.83
C LYS A 9 -8.58 8.31 -6.65
N SER A 10 -7.67 9.27 -6.59
CA SER A 10 -6.72 9.41 -5.48
C SER A 10 -7.44 9.69 -4.15
N VAL A 11 -8.49 10.51 -4.15
CA VAL A 11 -9.30 10.77 -2.96
C VAL A 11 -10.02 9.50 -2.49
N TYR A 12 -10.69 8.78 -3.40
CA TYR A 12 -11.34 7.52 -3.05
C TYR A 12 -10.35 6.45 -2.57
N PHE A 13 -9.17 6.38 -3.20
CA PHE A 13 -8.10 5.49 -2.77
C PHE A 13 -7.60 5.84 -1.36
N GLY A 14 -7.41 7.13 -1.07
CA GLY A 14 -7.02 7.62 0.25
C GLY A 14 -8.07 7.30 1.32
N LEU A 15 -9.36 7.50 1.01
CA LEU A 15 -10.46 7.16 1.91
C LEU A 15 -10.57 5.65 2.15
N GLY A 16 -10.41 4.84 1.11
CA GLY A 16 -10.38 3.39 1.21
C GLY A 16 -9.23 2.91 2.10
N LEU A 17 -8.01 3.40 1.86
CA LEU A 17 -6.85 3.07 2.70
C LEU A 17 -7.02 3.51 4.15
N ALA A 18 -7.65 4.66 4.40
CA ALA A 18 -7.94 5.15 5.75
C ALA A 18 -9.01 4.29 6.47
N ALA A 19 -9.98 3.75 5.73
CA ALA A 19 -10.99 2.84 6.27
C ALA A 19 -10.39 1.49 6.74
N TYR A 20 -9.26 1.08 6.18
CA TYR A 20 -8.49 -0.08 6.63
C TYR A 20 -7.43 0.25 7.71
N SER A 21 -7.47 1.44 8.30
CA SER A 21 -6.60 1.77 9.44
C SER A 21 -6.88 0.86 10.64
N ARG A 22 -5.86 0.66 11.49
CA ARG A 22 -5.96 -0.14 12.72
C ARG A 22 -7.17 0.25 13.57
N ASP A 23 -7.34 1.54 13.83
CA ASP A 23 -8.45 2.08 14.63
C ASP A 23 -9.82 1.75 14.02
N LYS A 24 -9.93 1.72 12.68
CA LYS A 24 -11.18 1.33 12.01
C LYS A 24 -11.42 -0.17 12.05
N ILE A 25 -10.38 -0.98 11.91
CA ILE A 25 -10.50 -2.43 12.08
C ILE A 25 -10.94 -2.77 13.52
N GLU A 26 -10.35 -2.12 14.51
CA GLU A 26 -10.72 -2.30 15.92
C GLU A 26 -12.18 -1.90 16.18
N SER A 27 -12.61 -0.74 15.69
CA SER A 27 -14.01 -0.30 15.76
C SER A 27 -14.98 -1.27 15.08
N LEU A 28 -14.60 -1.82 13.92
CA LEU A 28 -15.45 -2.71 13.13
C LEU A 28 -15.63 -4.05 13.84
N VAL A 29 -14.55 -4.59 14.44
CA VAL A 29 -14.63 -5.80 15.25
C VAL A 29 -15.41 -5.56 16.55
N GLU A 30 -15.29 -4.38 17.16
CA GLU A 30 -16.08 -4.02 18.35
C GLU A 30 -17.59 -3.99 18.03
N ASP A 31 -17.97 -3.47 16.86
CA ASP A 31 -19.37 -3.50 16.42
C ASP A 31 -19.87 -4.92 16.13
N MET A 32 -19.01 -5.81 15.64
CA MET A 32 -19.33 -7.25 15.51
C MET A 32 -19.59 -7.90 16.88
N VAL A 33 -18.83 -7.52 17.92
CA VAL A 33 -19.09 -7.98 19.29
C VAL A 33 -20.43 -7.46 19.79
N ARG A 34 -20.74 -6.18 19.57
CA ARG A 34 -22.03 -5.58 19.97
C ARG A 34 -23.23 -6.25 19.31
N ARG A 35 -23.06 -6.71 18.07
CA ARG A 35 -24.06 -7.49 17.31
C ARG A 35 -24.13 -8.97 17.73
N GLY A 36 -23.22 -9.43 18.58
CA GLY A 36 -23.14 -10.82 19.03
C GLY A 36 -22.51 -11.77 18.00
N GLU A 37 -21.85 -11.24 16.97
CA GLU A 37 -21.24 -12.03 15.90
C GLU A 37 -19.83 -12.53 16.26
N VAL A 38 -19.17 -11.85 17.19
CA VAL A 38 -17.84 -12.19 17.69
C VAL A 38 -17.88 -12.19 19.22
N ALA A 39 -17.31 -13.21 19.84
CA ALA A 39 -17.20 -13.23 21.29
C ALA A 39 -16.17 -12.19 21.75
N GLN A 40 -16.45 -11.50 22.86
CA GLN A 40 -15.57 -10.44 23.38
C GLN A 40 -14.12 -10.89 23.60
N LYS A 41 -13.93 -12.16 24.00
CA LYS A 41 -12.61 -12.78 24.20
C LYS A 41 -11.80 -12.94 22.90
N ASP A 42 -12.48 -13.07 21.76
CA ASP A 42 -11.86 -13.36 20.46
C ASP A 42 -11.66 -12.08 19.62
N ALA A 43 -12.35 -10.99 19.99
CA ALA A 43 -12.32 -9.70 19.30
C ALA A 43 -10.90 -9.14 19.09
N ARG A 44 -10.06 -9.15 20.13
CA ARG A 44 -8.70 -8.62 20.02
C ARG A 44 -7.84 -9.41 19.03
N GLN A 45 -7.97 -10.74 19.04
CA GLN A 45 -7.24 -11.60 18.12
C GLN A 45 -7.71 -11.38 16.69
N LEU A 46 -9.02 -11.31 16.47
CA LEU A 46 -9.59 -11.05 15.15
C LEU A 46 -9.13 -9.70 14.58
N ALA A 47 -9.15 -8.64 15.39
CA ALA A 47 -8.66 -7.33 14.97
C ALA A 47 -7.17 -7.38 14.60
N ALA A 48 -6.33 -8.04 15.41
CA ALA A 48 -4.91 -8.20 15.13
C ALA A 48 -4.67 -8.97 13.81
N ASP A 49 -5.40 -10.05 13.57
CA ASP A 49 -5.29 -10.86 12.36
C ASP A 49 -5.73 -10.07 11.11
N LEU A 50 -6.80 -9.29 11.21
CA LEU A 50 -7.27 -8.42 10.13
C LEU A 50 -6.27 -7.32 9.79
N VAL A 51 -5.69 -6.67 10.82
CA VAL A 51 -4.64 -5.66 10.60
C VAL A 51 -3.43 -6.30 9.93
N LYS A 52 -2.96 -7.43 10.43
CA LYS A 52 -1.78 -8.12 9.88
C LYS A 52 -2.00 -8.53 8.42
N LYS A 53 -3.13 -9.16 8.10
CA LYS A 53 -3.48 -9.50 6.71
C LYS A 53 -3.57 -8.26 5.82
N GLY A 54 -4.14 -7.17 6.33
CA GLY A 54 -4.19 -5.90 5.61
C GLY A 54 -2.80 -5.32 5.32
N GLU A 55 -1.85 -5.44 6.26
CA GLU A 55 -0.46 -5.02 6.07
C GLU A 55 0.24 -5.86 4.99
N GLU A 56 0.10 -7.19 5.03
CA GLU A 56 0.64 -8.11 4.02
C GLU A 56 0.11 -7.79 2.62
N GLN A 57 -1.21 -7.60 2.48
CA GLN A 57 -1.83 -7.21 1.20
C GLN A 57 -1.36 -5.84 0.70
N ARG A 58 -1.13 -4.88 1.60
CA ARG A 58 -0.61 -3.55 1.23
C ARG A 58 0.85 -3.60 0.76
N GLU A 59 1.65 -4.52 1.27
CA GLU A 59 2.99 -4.76 0.76
C GLU A 59 2.96 -5.35 -0.64
N GLU A 60 2.17 -6.40 -0.86
CA GLU A 60 2.03 -7.05 -2.17
C GLU A 60 1.51 -6.07 -3.23
N LEU A 61 0.49 -5.27 -2.89
CA LEU A 61 -0.01 -4.20 -3.75
C LEU A 61 1.06 -3.15 -4.05
N ARG A 62 1.87 -2.76 -3.06
CA ARG A 62 2.99 -1.82 -3.27
C ARG A 62 4.03 -2.40 -4.22
N HIS A 63 4.34 -3.69 -4.11
CA HIS A 63 5.25 -4.36 -5.02
C HIS A 63 4.73 -4.36 -6.46
N LEU A 64 3.46 -4.74 -6.66
CA LEU A 64 2.82 -4.69 -7.97
C LEU A 64 2.82 -3.28 -8.57
N ILE A 65 2.41 -2.27 -7.80
CA ILE A 65 2.41 -0.88 -8.28
C ILE A 65 3.83 -0.44 -8.69
N ARG A 66 4.84 -0.78 -7.88
CA ARG A 66 6.24 -0.44 -8.19
C ARG A 66 6.75 -1.15 -9.44
N SER A 67 6.43 -2.43 -9.63
CA SER A 67 6.85 -3.17 -10.82
C SER A 67 6.20 -2.61 -12.09
N GLU A 68 4.91 -2.32 -12.05
CA GLU A 68 4.18 -1.73 -13.19
C GLU A 68 4.70 -0.33 -13.52
N ILE A 69 4.93 0.51 -12.52
CA ILE A 69 5.53 1.84 -12.73
C ILE A 69 6.95 1.72 -13.31
N ALA A 70 7.77 0.81 -12.79
CA ALA A 70 9.13 0.59 -13.30
C ALA A 70 9.12 0.09 -14.76
N ALA A 71 8.21 -0.81 -15.11
CA ALA A 71 8.02 -1.28 -16.48
C ALA A 71 7.58 -0.13 -17.41
N ALA A 72 6.55 0.62 -17.01
CA ALA A 72 6.05 1.77 -17.77
C ALA A 72 7.13 2.85 -17.99
N LEU A 73 7.93 3.17 -16.97
CA LEU A 73 9.04 4.13 -17.08
C LEU A 73 10.14 3.62 -18.02
N LYS A 74 10.42 2.32 -18.00
CA LYS A 74 11.39 1.69 -18.91
C LYS A 74 10.91 1.74 -20.35
N GLU A 75 9.64 1.41 -20.60
CA GLU A 75 9.03 1.48 -21.93
C GLU A 75 8.94 2.91 -22.46
N ALA A 76 8.66 3.90 -21.60
CA ALA A 76 8.65 5.31 -21.96
C ALA A 76 10.05 5.90 -22.23
N GLY A 77 11.13 5.12 -22.04
CA GLY A 77 12.52 5.60 -22.16
C GLY A 77 12.93 6.59 -21.07
N LEU A 78 12.12 6.70 -20.00
CA LEU A 78 12.32 7.62 -18.88
C LEU A 78 13.04 6.97 -17.69
N ALA A 79 13.28 5.66 -17.73
CA ALA A 79 14.09 4.97 -16.75
C ALA A 79 15.53 5.48 -16.82
N THR A 80 15.80 6.56 -16.07
CA THR A 80 17.15 6.90 -15.66
C THR A 80 17.69 5.67 -14.97
N THR A 81 18.65 4.99 -15.62
CA THR A 81 19.60 4.18 -14.88
C THR A 81 20.12 5.13 -13.81
N ALA A 82 19.74 4.90 -12.56
CA ALA A 82 20.44 5.51 -11.46
C ALA A 82 21.86 4.97 -11.59
N ARG A 83 22.69 5.66 -12.38
CA ARG A 83 24.10 5.43 -12.50
C ARG A 83 24.60 5.60 -11.07
N PRO A 84 25.08 4.55 -10.40
CA PRO A 84 25.68 4.74 -9.09
C PRO A 84 26.80 5.78 -9.28
N ALA A 85 26.66 6.91 -8.60
CA ALA A 85 27.71 7.90 -8.51
C ALA A 85 28.86 7.24 -7.74
N GLY A 86 29.87 6.74 -8.45
CA GLY A 86 30.99 6.07 -7.79
C GLY A 86 31.81 5.11 -8.66
N GLU A 87 31.90 5.31 -9.98
CA GLU A 87 32.96 4.66 -10.75
C GLU A 87 33.86 5.74 -11.35
N ASP A 88 34.67 6.32 -10.45
CA ASP A 88 35.94 6.93 -10.79
C ASP A 88 36.73 5.90 -11.62
N ARG A 89 36.80 6.10 -12.93
CA ARG A 89 37.76 5.36 -13.74
C ARG A 89 39.15 5.88 -13.36
N PRO A 90 40.12 5.02 -13.01
CA PRO A 90 41.47 5.47 -12.76
C PRO A 90 42.03 6.09 -14.04
N ALA A 91 42.80 7.16 -13.86
CA ALA A 91 43.59 7.78 -14.90
C ALA A 91 44.36 6.71 -15.67
N VAL A 92 44.19 6.72 -16.99
CA VAL A 92 45.12 6.09 -17.93
C VAL A 92 46.00 7.21 -18.46
N GLU A 93 47.31 7.03 -18.23
CA GLU A 93 48.44 7.82 -18.74
C GLU A 93 48.33 8.22 -20.21
#